data_AF-A0A523J887-F1
#
_entry.id   AF-A0A523J887-F1
#
_cell.length_a   1.000
_cell.length_b   1.000
_cell.length_c   1.000
_cell.angle_alpha   90.00
_cell.angle_beta   90.00
_cell.angle_gamma   90.00
#
_symmetry.space_group_name_H-M   'P 1'
#
loop_
_entity.id
_entity.type
_entity.pdbx_description
1 polymer ?
#
loop_
_entity_poly.entity_id
_entity_poly.type
_entity_poly.pdbx_seq_one_letter_code
_entity_poly.pdbx_strand_id
1 'polypeptide(L)'
;VILAAAGLVRLGLDEQILDPLDPERYVPAGGQGALAVEVRIDDEDVQQIVSQIEDSDVAAQVRAERAFLFELGAGCHTPVAVHATIHGVRLRVRALVLSIDGEQRIEGSAEGELRAPETLGVALGRELLQRGARRILETQG
;
A
#
# COMPACT_ATOMS: atom_id res chain seq x y z
N VAL A 1 -16.70 -4.42 -14.57
CA VAL A 1 -15.38 -3.76 -14.36
C VAL A 1 -15.02 -3.85 -12.89
N ILE A 2 -13.74 -3.72 -12.53
CA ILE A 2 -13.30 -3.60 -11.14
C ILE A 2 -12.84 -2.15 -10.94
N LEU A 3 -13.28 -1.51 -9.86
CA LEU A 3 -12.97 -0.12 -9.53
C LEU A 3 -12.67 0.01 -8.03
N ALA A 4 -11.91 1.04 -7.66
CA ALA A 4 -11.68 1.37 -6.27
C ALA A 4 -12.96 1.96 -5.64
N ALA A 5 -13.44 1.34 -4.56
CA ALA A 5 -14.64 1.79 -3.84
C ALA A 5 -14.56 3.27 -3.41
N ALA A 6 -13.39 3.72 -2.94
CA ALA A 6 -13.18 5.10 -2.52
C ALA A 6 -13.43 6.13 -3.63
N GLY A 7 -13.21 5.77 -4.90
CA GLY A 7 -13.52 6.62 -6.05
C GLY A 7 -15.02 6.76 -6.27
N LEU A 8 -15.75 5.64 -6.20
CA LEU A 8 -17.21 5.63 -6.34
C LEU A 8 -17.89 6.42 -5.22
N VAL A 9 -17.46 6.21 -3.97
CA VAL A 9 -17.99 6.94 -2.80
C VAL A 9 -17.78 8.45 -2.95
N ARG A 10 -16.60 8.90 -3.36
CA ARG A 10 -16.32 10.35 -3.56
C ARG A 10 -17.16 10.98 -4.67
N LEU A 11 -17.61 10.19 -5.63
CA LEU A 11 -18.49 10.62 -6.72
C LEU A 11 -19.98 10.51 -6.38
N GLY A 12 -20.34 10.03 -5.17
CA GLY A 12 -21.74 9.78 -4.79
C GLY A 12 -22.38 8.61 -5.54
N LEU A 13 -21.57 7.61 -5.91
CA LEU A 13 -21.98 6.42 -6.66
C LEU A 13 -21.84 5.14 -5.81
N ASP A 14 -21.93 5.25 -4.49
CA ASP A 14 -21.80 4.11 -3.57
C ASP A 14 -22.89 3.04 -3.80
N GLU A 15 -24.09 3.43 -4.22
CA GLU A 15 -25.18 2.51 -4.60
C GLU A 15 -24.84 1.63 -5.82
N GLN A 16 -23.82 1.99 -6.60
CA GLN A 16 -23.35 1.21 -7.76
C GLN A 16 -22.35 0.12 -7.37
N ILE A 17 -21.96 0.03 -6.09
CA ILE A 17 -21.07 -1.01 -5.58
C ILE A 17 -21.88 -2.29 -5.39
N LEU A 18 -21.79 -3.20 -6.36
CA LEU A 18 -22.51 -4.48 -6.32
C LEU A 18 -21.89 -5.48 -5.32
N ASP A 19 -20.58 -5.69 -5.44
CA ASP A 19 -19.85 -6.69 -4.65
C ASP A 19 -18.55 -6.09 -4.10
N PRO A 20 -18.51 -5.69 -2.81
CA PRO A 20 -17.28 -5.28 -2.16
C PRO A 20 -16.27 -6.43 -2.10
N LEU A 21 -15.04 -6.18 -2.54
CA LEU A 21 -13.97 -7.17 -2.50
C LEU A 21 -13.28 -7.16 -1.13
N ASP A 22 -13.17 -8.33 -0.49
CA ASP A 22 -12.48 -8.50 0.78
C ASP A 22 -10.97 -8.21 0.64
N PRO A 23 -10.41 -7.21 1.35
CA PRO A 23 -8.98 -6.90 1.32
C PRO A 23 -8.07 -8.04 1.81
N GLU A 24 -8.61 -9.02 2.55
CA GLU A 24 -7.84 -10.21 2.92
C GLU A 24 -7.59 -11.14 1.72
N ARG A 25 -8.48 -11.12 0.72
CA ARG A 25 -8.40 -11.91 -0.52
C ARG A 25 -7.89 -11.11 -1.72
N TYR A 26 -8.28 -9.86 -1.82
CA TYR A 26 -7.93 -8.93 -2.89
C TYR A 26 -7.13 -7.78 -2.30
N VAL A 27 -5.82 -8.02 -2.10
CA VAL A 27 -4.92 -7.02 -1.50
C VAL A 27 -4.96 -5.74 -2.37
N PRO A 28 -5.31 -4.58 -1.79
CA PRO A 28 -5.34 -3.30 -2.50
C PRO A 28 -3.98 -2.89 -3.10
N ALA A 29 -4.04 -1.93 -4.03
CA ALA A 29 -2.85 -1.18 -4.41
C ALA A 29 -2.37 -0.33 -3.22
N GLY A 30 -1.05 -0.15 -3.09
CA GLY A 30 -0.49 0.65 -1.99
C GLY A 30 -0.99 2.11 -2.04
N GLY A 31 -1.46 2.60 -0.91
CA GLY A 31 -2.06 3.92 -0.74
C GLY A 31 -3.49 4.05 -1.27
N GLN A 32 -4.13 2.97 -1.73
CA GLN A 32 -5.47 3.04 -2.31
C GLN A 32 -6.48 3.61 -1.31
N GLY A 33 -7.14 4.70 -1.70
CA GLY A 33 -8.15 5.35 -0.87
C GLY A 33 -7.61 6.47 0.01
N ALA A 34 -6.30 6.55 0.27
CA ALA A 34 -5.69 7.70 0.93
C ALA A 34 -5.58 8.91 -0.02
N LEU A 35 -5.61 10.11 0.55
CA LEU A 35 -5.24 11.35 -0.14
C LEU A 35 -3.99 11.91 0.52
N ALA A 36 -3.04 12.36 -0.30
CA ALA A 36 -1.83 13.02 0.16
C ALA A 36 -1.79 14.45 -0.38
N VAL A 37 -1.26 15.36 0.43
CA VAL A 37 -0.99 16.74 0.01
C VAL A 37 0.51 16.90 -0.14
N GLU A 38 0.96 17.24 -1.34
CA GLU A 38 2.36 17.53 -1.61
C GLU A 38 2.62 19.02 -1.41
N VAL A 39 3.67 19.33 -0.66
CA VAL A 39 4.07 20.70 -0.33
C VAL A 39 5.57 20.86 -0.57
N ARG A 40 6.05 22.11 -0.68
CA ARG A 40 7.48 22.38 -0.78
C ARG A 40 8.18 22.05 0.55
N ILE A 41 9.40 21.54 0.47
CA ILE A 41 10.17 21.12 1.63
C ILE A 41 10.64 22.29 2.50
N ASP A 42 10.76 23.49 1.91
CA ASP A 42 11.23 24.73 2.55
C ASP A 42 10.10 25.70 2.95
N ASP A 43 8.84 25.28 2.82
CA ASP A 43 7.66 26.10 3.15
C ASP A 43 7.05 25.66 4.50
N GLU A 44 7.65 26.12 5.59
CA GLU A 44 7.26 25.77 6.97
C GLU A 44 5.82 26.19 7.30
N ASP A 45 5.37 27.34 6.79
CA ASP A 45 4.02 27.85 7.01
C ASP A 45 2.97 26.88 6.43
N VAL A 46 3.19 26.43 5.18
CA VAL A 46 2.30 25.45 4.53
C VAL A 46 2.39 24.09 5.22
N GLN A 47 3.57 23.64 5.65
CA GLN A 47 3.74 22.39 6.40
C GLN A 47 2.94 22.39 7.69
N GLN A 48 2.96 23.51 8.43
CA GLN A 48 2.18 23.65 9.65
C GLN A 48 0.68 23.53 9.37
N ILE A 49 0.17 24.12 8.28
CA ILE A 49 -1.24 24.03 7.90
C ILE A 49 -1.64 22.59 7.56
N VAL A 50 -0.87 21.92 6.69
CA VAL A 50 -1.23 20.55 6.26
C VAL A 50 -1.09 19.52 7.39
N SER A 51 -0.22 19.75 8.37
CA SER A 51 -0.12 18.89 9.56
C SER A 51 -1.42 18.81 10.36
N GLN A 52 -2.29 19.83 10.27
CA GLN A 52 -3.56 19.87 11.00
C GLN A 52 -4.64 18.95 10.40
N ILE A 53 -4.46 18.53 9.14
CA ILE A 53 -5.40 17.63 8.44
C ILE A 53 -4.82 16.22 8.26
N GLU A 54 -3.60 15.97 8.75
CA GLU A 54 -2.98 14.65 8.68
C GLU A 54 -3.65 13.70 9.68
N ASP A 55 -4.03 12.53 9.17
CA ASP A 55 -4.38 11.38 10.00
C ASP A 55 -3.11 10.54 10.20
N SER A 56 -2.61 10.49 11.44
CA SER A 56 -1.34 9.84 11.78
C SER A 56 -1.38 8.32 11.60
N ASP A 57 -2.54 7.70 11.76
CA ASP A 57 -2.74 6.26 11.58
C ASP A 57 -2.70 5.90 10.09
N VAL A 58 -3.42 6.66 9.26
CA VAL A 58 -3.36 6.53 7.79
C VAL A 58 -1.94 6.81 7.29
N ALA A 59 -1.28 7.84 7.82
CA ALA A 59 0.09 8.16 7.46
C ALA A 59 1.05 7.00 7.79
N ALA A 60 0.90 6.33 8.93
CA ALA A 60 1.71 5.17 9.28
C ALA A 60 1.46 3.98 8.34
N GLN A 61 0.19 3.66 8.04
CA GLN A 61 -0.17 2.61 7.09
C GLN A 61 0.43 2.86 5.70
N VAL A 62 0.21 4.04 5.14
CA VAL A 62 0.68 4.41 3.80
C VAL A 62 2.21 4.47 3.74
N ARG A 63 2.89 4.92 4.79
CA ARG A 63 4.37 4.92 4.84
C ARG A 63 4.94 3.51 4.81
N ALA A 64 4.34 2.55 5.51
CA ALA A 64 4.75 1.14 5.43
C ALA A 64 4.54 0.56 4.02
N GLU A 65 3.37 0.80 3.42
CA GLU A 65 3.03 0.36 2.06
C GLU A 65 4.00 0.93 1.02
N ARG A 66 4.28 2.24 1.08
CA ARG A 66 5.21 2.92 0.16
C ARG A 66 6.64 2.42 0.32
N ALA A 67 7.09 2.20 1.56
CA ALA A 67 8.41 1.66 1.82
C ALA A 67 8.58 0.24 1.26
N PHE A 68 7.54 -0.60 1.37
CA PHE A 68 7.50 -1.91 0.72
C PHE A 68 7.61 -1.80 -0.81
N LEU A 69 6.76 -0.97 -1.45
CA LEU A 69 6.79 -0.80 -2.91
C LEU A 69 8.14 -0.29 -3.41
N PHE A 70 8.73 0.67 -2.69
CA PHE A 70 10.05 1.23 -2.99
C PHE A 70 11.15 0.16 -2.92
N GLU A 71 11.15 -0.70 -1.89
CA GLU A 71 12.11 -1.79 -1.75
C GLU A 71 12.04 -2.79 -2.93
N LEU A 72 10.84 -3.03 -3.47
CA LEU A 72 10.64 -3.89 -4.64
C LEU A 72 10.98 -3.21 -5.97
N GLY A 73 11.16 -1.89 -5.99
CA GLY A 73 11.22 -1.12 -7.24
C GLY A 73 9.91 -1.14 -8.02
N ALA A 74 8.78 -1.35 -7.34
CA ALA A 74 7.47 -1.46 -7.96
C ALA A 74 6.91 -0.08 -8.34
N GLY A 75 6.30 0.01 -9.53
CA GLY A 75 5.58 1.18 -10.02
C GLY A 75 4.11 0.88 -10.32
N CYS A 76 3.40 1.84 -10.91
CA CYS A 76 1.95 1.75 -11.15
C CYS A 76 1.52 0.59 -12.08
N HIS A 77 2.42 0.08 -12.92
CA HIS A 77 2.15 -1.01 -13.86
C HIS A 77 2.70 -2.35 -13.39
N THR A 78 3.31 -2.39 -12.21
CA THR A 78 3.89 -3.60 -11.67
C THR A 78 2.80 -4.38 -10.93
N PRO A 79 2.65 -5.70 -11.15
CA PRO A 79 1.65 -6.56 -10.49
C PRO A 79 2.00 -6.84 -9.01
N VAL A 80 2.02 -5.77 -8.21
CA VAL A 80 2.35 -5.76 -6.79
C VAL A 80 1.22 -5.08 -6.03
N ALA A 81 0.79 -5.71 -4.95
CA ALA A 81 -0.23 -5.19 -4.04
C ALA A 81 0.32 -5.19 -2.61
N VAL A 82 -0.11 -4.20 -1.82
CA VAL A 82 0.28 -4.06 -0.42
C VAL A 82 -0.79 -3.30 0.33
N HIS A 83 -1.10 -3.74 1.55
CA HIS A 83 -2.09 -3.11 2.40
C HIS A 83 -1.69 -3.24 3.87
N ALA A 84 -1.72 -2.12 4.57
CA ALA A 84 -1.39 -2.02 5.97
C ALA A 84 -2.62 -1.71 6.82
N THR A 85 -2.84 -2.48 7.89
CA THR A 85 -3.96 -2.32 8.82
C THR A 85 -3.45 -2.17 10.25
N ILE A 86 -4.20 -1.46 11.08
CA ILE A 86 -3.87 -1.27 12.50
C ILE A 86 -4.76 -2.17 13.35
N HIS A 87 -4.13 -2.96 14.22
CA HIS A 87 -4.80 -3.83 15.18
C HIS A 87 -4.34 -3.47 16.59
N GLY A 88 -5.09 -2.58 17.25
CA GLY A 88 -4.70 -2.03 18.55
C GLY A 88 -3.44 -1.18 18.42
N VAL A 89 -2.33 -1.65 18.98
CA VAL A 89 -1.03 -0.93 18.97
C VAL A 89 -0.06 -1.43 17.90
N ARG A 90 -0.52 -2.36 17.05
CA ARG A 90 0.32 -3.01 16.03
C ARG A 90 -0.11 -2.63 14.63
N LEU A 91 0.89 -2.45 13.78
CA LEU A 91 0.72 -2.35 12.34
C LEU A 91 0.93 -3.73 11.73
N ARG A 92 0.00 -4.18 10.90
CA ARG A 92 0.11 -5.38 10.08
C ARG A 92 0.20 -4.98 8.62
N VAL A 93 1.19 -5.47 7.90
CA VAL A 93 1.35 -5.25 6.45
C VAL A 93 1.17 -6.58 5.75
N ARG A 94 0.31 -6.65 4.74
CA ARG A 94 0.14 -7.81 3.84
C ARG A 94 0.53 -7.38 2.44
N ALA A 95 1.22 -8.26 1.72
CA ALA A 95 1.68 -7.97 0.38
C ALA A 95 1.62 -9.18 -0.54
N LEU A 96 1.53 -8.90 -1.83
CA LEU A 96 1.38 -9.88 -2.89
C LEU A 96 2.16 -9.40 -4.12
N VAL A 97 2.95 -10.31 -4.69
CA VAL A 97 3.68 -10.15 -5.96
C VAL A 97 3.21 -11.24 -6.90
N LEU A 98 2.79 -10.85 -8.10
CA LEU A 98 2.28 -11.75 -9.13
C LEU A 98 3.08 -11.62 -10.43
N SER A 99 3.10 -12.65 -11.27
CA SER A 99 3.43 -12.48 -12.70
C SER A 99 2.24 -11.85 -13.42
N ILE A 100 2.46 -11.31 -14.63
CA ILE A 100 1.41 -10.66 -15.43
C ILE A 100 0.26 -11.62 -15.77
N ASP A 101 0.59 -12.89 -16.05
CA ASP A 101 -0.38 -13.96 -16.28
C ASP A 101 -1.03 -14.49 -14.99
N GLY A 102 -0.51 -14.10 -13.81
CA GLY A 102 -0.97 -14.55 -12.51
C GLY A 102 -0.54 -15.97 -12.11
N GLU A 103 0.24 -16.69 -12.93
CA GLU A 103 0.65 -18.07 -12.65
C GLU A 103 1.67 -18.17 -11.51
N GLN A 104 2.57 -17.19 -11.41
CA GLN A 104 3.55 -17.09 -10.35
C GLN A 104 3.09 -16.11 -9.28
N ARG A 105 3.22 -16.52 -8.02
CA ARG A 105 2.73 -15.76 -6.88
C ARG A 105 3.64 -15.90 -5.67
N ILE A 106 3.96 -14.76 -5.05
CA ILE A 106 4.61 -14.69 -3.74
C ILE A 106 3.79 -13.75 -2.87
N GLU A 107 3.34 -14.24 -1.72
CA GLU A 107 2.62 -13.46 -0.71
C GLU A 107 3.37 -13.48 0.62
N GLY A 108 3.16 -12.45 1.43
CA GLY A 108 3.68 -12.41 2.81
C GLY A 108 2.95 -11.40 3.67
N SER A 109 3.21 -11.48 4.96
CA SER A 109 2.71 -10.51 5.92
C SER A 109 3.69 -10.34 7.07
N ALA A 110 3.74 -9.14 7.63
CA ALA A 110 4.54 -8.83 8.80
C ALA A 110 3.73 -7.98 9.78
N GLU A 111 4.07 -8.08 11.07
CA GLU A 111 3.53 -7.24 12.13
C GLU A 111 4.65 -6.51 12.86
N GLY A 112 4.39 -5.28 13.27
CA GLY A 112 5.37 -4.45 13.96
C GLY A 112 4.73 -3.29 14.71
N GLU A 113 5.60 -2.44 15.26
CA GLU A 113 5.19 -1.26 16.01
C GLU A 113 4.77 -0.12 15.07
N LEU A 114 3.73 0.62 15.44
CA LEU A 114 3.24 1.78 14.68
C LEU A 114 4.27 2.90 14.48
N ARG A 115 5.28 2.98 15.37
CA ARG A 115 6.32 4.02 15.33
C ARG A 115 7.42 3.78 14.28
N ALA A 116 7.48 2.59 13.68
CA ALA A 116 8.50 2.24 12.69
C ALA A 116 7.88 1.60 11.42
N PRO A 117 6.88 2.26 10.79
CA PRO A 117 6.12 1.66 9.70
C PRO A 117 7.00 1.36 8.47
N GLU A 118 7.93 2.25 8.13
CA GLU A 118 8.82 2.07 6.98
C GLU A 118 9.76 0.88 7.18
N THR A 119 10.25 0.68 8.41
CA THR A 119 11.11 -0.47 8.74
C THR A 119 10.37 -1.78 8.51
N LEU A 120 9.09 -1.85 8.89
CA LEU A 120 8.25 -3.02 8.67
C LEU A 120 8.03 -3.29 7.18
N GLY A 121 7.72 -2.24 6.40
CA GLY A 121 7.55 -2.33 4.95
C GLY A 121 8.80 -2.82 4.23
N VAL A 122 9.97 -2.24 4.56
CA VAL A 122 11.27 -2.66 4.01
C VAL A 122 11.61 -4.11 4.39
N ALA A 123 11.37 -4.51 5.64
CA ALA A 123 11.65 -5.87 6.09
C ALA A 123 10.82 -6.90 5.31
N LEU A 124 9.52 -6.65 5.12
CA LEU A 124 8.65 -7.50 4.31
C LEU A 124 9.12 -7.52 2.84
N GLY A 125 9.49 -6.36 2.29
CA GLY A 125 9.97 -6.27 0.91
C GLY A 125 11.23 -7.14 0.67
N ARG A 126 12.20 -7.05 1.57
CA ARG A 126 13.42 -7.87 1.54
C ARG A 126 13.13 -9.36 1.66
N GLU A 127 12.21 -9.73 2.54
CA GLU A 127 11.79 -11.12 2.72
C GLU A 127 11.19 -11.69 1.43
N LEU A 128 10.29 -10.95 0.75
CA LEU A 128 9.74 -11.39 -0.52
C LEU A 128 10.79 -11.44 -1.65
N LEU A 129 11.73 -10.49 -1.69
CA LEU A 129 12.84 -10.50 -2.63
C LEU A 129 13.72 -11.74 -2.46
N GLN A 130 14.05 -12.12 -1.22
CA GLN A 130 14.81 -13.34 -0.91
C GLN A 130 14.07 -14.61 -1.36
N ARG A 131 12.73 -14.59 -1.32
CA ARG A 131 11.88 -15.68 -1.84
C ARG A 131 11.75 -15.69 -3.36
N GLY A 132 12.34 -14.72 -4.05
CA GLY A 132 12.41 -14.69 -5.51
C GLY A 132 11.44 -13.73 -6.18
N ALA A 133 10.81 -12.80 -5.45
CA ALA A 133 9.91 -11.79 -6.04
C ALA A 133 10.56 -11.05 -7.21
N ARG A 134 11.87 -10.78 -7.15
CA ARG A 134 12.61 -10.12 -8.24
C ARG A 134 12.48 -10.85 -9.58
N ARG A 135 12.54 -12.19 -9.59
CA ARG A 135 12.41 -12.98 -10.84
C ARG A 135 11.02 -12.84 -11.46
N ILE A 136 9.98 -12.81 -10.63
CA ILE A 136 8.60 -12.61 -11.07
C ILE A 136 8.44 -11.22 -11.73
N LEU A 137 9.10 -10.21 -11.16
CA LEU A 137 9.05 -8.83 -11.64
C LEU A 137 9.90 -8.60 -12.91
N GLU A 138 11.02 -9.31 -13.06
CA GLU A 138 11.95 -9.18 -14.19
C GLU A 138 11.54 -9.99 -15.43
N THR A 139 10.69 -11.02 -15.29
CA THR A 139 10.19 -11.84 -16.43
C THR A 139 9.18 -11.07 -17.31
N GLN A 140 9.22 -9.74 -17.27
CA GLN A 140 8.28 -8.82 -17.92
C GLN A 140 8.91 -8.09 -19.11
N GLY A 141 9.92 -8.71 -19.76
CA GLY A 141 10.63 -8.21 -20.93
C GLY A 141 10.05 -8.68 -22.25
#